data_AF-B8GRZ8-F1
#
_entry.id   AF-B8GRZ8-F1
#
_cell.length_a   1.000
_cell.length_b   1.000
_cell.length_c   1.000
_cell.angle_alpha   90.00
_cell.angle_beta   90.00
_cell.angle_gamma   90.00
#
_symmetry.space_group_name_H-M   'P 1'
#
loop_
_entity.id
_entity.type
_entity.pdbx_description
1 polymer ?
#
loop_
_entity_poly.entity_id
_entity_poly.type
_entity_poly.pdbx_seq_one_letter_code
_entity_poly.pdbx_strand_id
1 'polypeptide(L)'
;MAGDFYTVLTAIGMQKQAAYQAGGPRVELATVHAGTGGGDSYYEQYDREALEGLEALVDEVWSAPINHLAVDDANPNWVVIEGVIPTDAGGWMIREVGVKDAEGDLIAVGRFPPTYKPSLDDGAAQDLLIRSITEWGNAEAVTLEVDPAVALASRGYAETVAAEALEAAQDYTDERIDPVDRQTGTPYRVVVVDGVLCIEDMTEE
;
A
#
# COMPACT_ATOMS: atom_id res chain seq x y z
N MET A 1 -18.17 -5.23 20.92
CA MET A 1 -16.82 -5.79 20.99
C MET A 1 -15.93 -4.80 20.27
N ALA A 2 -15.05 -4.11 20.99
CA ALA A 2 -14.03 -3.30 20.32
C ALA A 2 -13.13 -4.27 19.54
N GLY A 3 -12.91 -4.04 18.26
CA GLY A 3 -11.95 -4.83 17.50
C GLY A 3 -10.56 -4.67 18.11
N ASP A 4 -9.73 -5.71 18.07
CA ASP A 4 -8.36 -5.65 18.58
C ASP A 4 -7.48 -4.66 17.80
N PHE A 5 -7.92 -4.30 16.58
CA PHE A 5 -7.27 -3.39 15.64
C PHE A 5 -8.32 -2.50 14.98
N TYR A 6 -8.02 -1.21 14.86
CA TYR A 6 -8.94 -0.19 14.35
C TYR A 6 -8.19 1.10 14.05
N THR A 7 -8.81 1.98 13.28
CA THR A 7 -8.34 3.36 13.04
C THR A 7 -9.36 4.35 13.58
N VAL A 8 -8.87 5.40 14.22
CA VAL A 8 -9.67 6.50 14.76
C VAL A 8 -9.15 7.84 14.27
N LEU A 9 -10.05 8.82 14.22
CA LEU A 9 -9.64 10.21 14.07
C LEU A 9 -9.00 10.70 15.37
N THR A 10 -7.92 11.45 15.26
CA THR A 10 -7.33 12.17 16.38
C THR A 10 -8.21 13.36 16.79
N ALA A 11 -7.91 13.99 17.92
CA ALA A 11 -8.53 15.24 18.34
C ALA A 11 -8.38 16.34 17.26
N ILE A 12 -7.23 16.39 16.59
CA ILE A 12 -6.98 17.32 15.47
C ILE A 12 -7.86 16.95 14.27
N GLY A 13 -7.92 15.67 13.89
CA GLY A 13 -8.76 15.21 12.79
C GLY A 13 -10.24 15.49 13.02
N MET A 14 -10.74 15.24 14.24
CA MET A 14 -12.11 15.59 14.63
C MET A 14 -12.36 17.10 14.60
N GLN A 15 -11.40 17.93 15.04
CA GLN A 15 -11.51 19.38 14.93
C GLN A 15 -11.59 19.84 13.48
N LYS A 16 -10.73 19.34 12.59
CA LYS A 16 -10.74 19.73 11.17
C LYS A 16 -12.02 19.26 10.47
N GLN A 17 -12.52 18.07 10.81
CA GLN A 17 -13.83 17.61 10.35
C GLN A 17 -14.95 18.54 10.82
N ALA A 18 -14.95 18.97 12.09
CA ALA A 18 -15.94 19.89 12.62
C ALA A 18 -15.84 21.28 11.97
N ALA A 19 -14.62 21.75 11.67
CA ALA A 19 -14.37 23.00 10.98
C ALA A 19 -14.99 22.99 9.56
N TYR A 20 -14.84 21.89 8.81
CA TYR A 20 -15.50 21.72 7.52
C TYR A 20 -17.03 21.85 7.63
N GLN A 21 -17.64 21.21 8.64
CA GLN A 21 -19.09 21.31 8.87
C GLN A 21 -19.54 22.74 9.21
N ALA A 22 -18.66 23.57 9.76
CA ALA A 22 -18.90 24.99 10.02
C ALA A 22 -18.61 25.91 8.80
N GLY A 23 -18.31 25.33 7.62
CA GLY A 23 -18.00 26.06 6.39
C GLY A 23 -16.50 26.32 6.16
N GLY A 24 -15.63 25.65 6.91
CA GLY A 24 -14.18 25.62 6.69
C GLY A 24 -13.77 24.81 5.46
N PRO A 25 -12.46 24.78 5.14
CA PRO A 25 -11.95 24.01 4.01
C PRO A 25 -12.07 22.50 4.25
N ARG A 26 -11.97 21.72 3.17
CA ARG A 26 -11.81 20.27 3.25
C ARG A 26 -10.43 19.93 3.82
N VAL A 27 -10.34 18.77 4.46
CA VAL A 27 -9.11 18.16 4.95
C VAL A 27 -8.41 17.46 3.79
N GLU A 28 -7.23 17.94 3.42
CA GLU A 28 -6.42 17.38 2.35
C GLU A 28 -5.46 16.33 2.93
N LEU A 29 -5.87 15.07 2.93
CA LEU A 29 -5.00 13.97 3.37
C LEU A 29 -3.86 13.81 2.38
N ALA A 30 -2.62 13.74 2.87
CA ALA A 30 -1.44 13.79 2.01
C ALA A 30 -0.54 12.55 2.13
N THR A 31 -0.27 12.09 3.36
CA THR A 31 0.77 11.08 3.60
C THR A 31 0.30 9.98 4.56
N VAL A 32 0.72 8.75 4.27
CA VAL A 32 0.60 7.58 5.16
C VAL A 32 1.91 7.39 5.91
N HIS A 33 1.81 7.07 7.18
CA HIS A 33 2.92 6.87 8.10
C HIS A 33 2.78 5.51 8.77
N ALA A 34 3.90 4.84 9.03
CA ALA A 34 3.95 3.61 9.79
C ALA A 34 4.98 3.73 10.92
N GLY A 35 4.66 3.16 12.07
CA GLY A 35 5.50 3.22 13.26
C GLY A 35 5.59 1.88 13.98
N THR A 36 6.61 1.74 14.83
CA THR A 36 6.76 0.54 15.67
C THR A 36 5.88 0.58 16.92
N GLY A 37 5.23 1.72 17.20
CA GLY A 37 4.43 1.93 18.39
C GLY A 37 5.25 1.85 19.67
N GLY A 38 6.52 2.26 19.65
CA GLY A 38 7.42 2.23 20.81
C GLY A 38 7.76 0.82 21.33
N GLY A 39 7.49 -0.23 20.54
CA GLY A 39 7.65 -1.62 20.94
C GLY A 39 6.49 -2.17 21.78
N ASP A 40 6.57 -3.44 22.19
CA ASP A 40 5.43 -4.17 22.78
C ASP A 40 4.86 -3.51 24.05
N SER A 41 5.73 -3.05 24.96
CA SER A 41 5.29 -2.44 26.24
C SER A 41 4.53 -1.12 26.07
N TYR A 42 4.80 -0.39 24.99
CA TYR A 42 4.14 0.87 24.72
C TYR A 42 2.88 0.67 23.89
N TYR A 43 2.94 -0.24 22.90
CA TYR A 43 1.79 -0.63 22.10
C TYR A 43 0.61 -1.20 22.91
N GLU A 44 0.87 -1.91 24.01
CA GLU A 44 -0.20 -2.38 24.91
C GLU A 44 -1.03 -1.23 25.51
N GLN A 45 -0.48 -0.01 25.57
CA GLN A 45 -1.14 1.19 26.09
C GLN A 45 -2.00 1.91 25.03
N TYR A 46 -2.03 1.43 23.77
CA TYR A 46 -2.85 1.99 22.69
C TYR A 46 -4.31 1.58 22.81
N ASP A 47 -4.97 2.09 23.84
CA ASP A 47 -6.43 2.14 23.83
C ASP A 47 -6.92 3.29 22.93
N ARG A 48 -8.25 3.36 22.79
CA ARG A 48 -8.87 4.30 21.87
C ARG A 48 -8.63 5.75 22.28
N GLU A 49 -8.72 6.05 23.58
CA GLU A 49 -8.58 7.40 24.10
C GLU A 49 -7.13 7.88 23.94
N ALA A 50 -6.16 7.00 24.19
CA ALA A 50 -4.74 7.27 23.96
C ALA A 50 -4.47 7.63 22.49
N LEU A 51 -5.02 6.85 21.56
CA LEU A 51 -4.88 7.08 20.11
C LEU A 51 -5.55 8.39 19.66
N GLU A 52 -6.76 8.67 20.13
CA GLU A 52 -7.48 9.92 19.81
C GLU A 52 -6.68 11.16 20.28
N GLY A 53 -5.88 11.04 21.33
CA GLY A 53 -5.03 12.12 21.85
C GLY A 53 -3.68 12.32 21.17
N LEU A 54 -3.28 11.44 20.22
CA LEU A 54 -1.97 11.56 19.57
C LEU A 54 -1.92 12.72 18.58
N GLU A 55 -0.82 13.48 18.65
CA GLU A 55 -0.48 14.54 17.69
C GLU A 55 0.59 14.08 16.69
N ALA A 56 1.30 12.99 17.00
CA ALA A 56 2.28 12.33 16.15
C ALA A 56 2.34 10.83 16.49
N LEU A 57 2.87 10.02 15.56
CA LEU A 57 3.22 8.62 15.84
C LEU A 57 4.33 8.58 16.88
N VAL A 58 4.37 7.52 17.67
CA VAL A 58 5.30 7.43 18.80
C VAL A 58 6.68 7.02 18.36
N ASP A 59 6.76 6.10 17.39
CA ASP A 59 8.02 5.71 16.77
C ASP A 59 7.82 5.55 15.27
N GLU A 60 7.70 6.68 14.57
CA GLU A 60 7.60 6.73 13.12
C GLU A 60 8.87 6.21 12.47
N VAL A 61 8.73 5.18 11.62
CA VAL A 61 9.86 4.55 10.90
C VAL A 61 9.72 4.64 9.39
N TRP A 62 8.53 4.98 8.90
CA TRP A 62 8.28 5.08 7.48
C TRP A 62 7.15 6.06 7.18
N SER A 63 7.29 6.78 6.07
CA SER A 63 6.24 7.63 5.52
C SER A 63 6.31 7.71 3.99
N ALA A 64 5.17 7.89 3.36
CA ALA A 64 5.06 8.15 1.93
C ALA A 64 3.76 8.90 1.58
N PRO A 65 3.66 9.51 0.39
CA PRO A 65 2.39 10.00 -0.14
C PRO A 65 1.34 8.89 -0.22
N ILE A 66 0.07 9.25 -0.07
CA ILE A 66 -1.05 8.31 -0.22
C ILE A 66 -1.08 7.77 -1.66
N ASN A 67 -1.16 6.45 -1.82
CA ASN A 67 -1.23 5.78 -3.12
C ASN A 67 -2.67 5.69 -3.65
N HIS A 68 -3.64 5.51 -2.75
CA HIS A 68 -5.06 5.45 -3.11
C HIS A 68 -5.91 6.02 -1.96
N LEU A 69 -6.89 6.83 -2.34
CA LEU A 69 -7.81 7.50 -1.44
C LEU A 69 -9.22 7.45 -2.05
N ALA A 70 -10.16 6.81 -1.36
CA ALA A 70 -11.53 6.64 -1.83
C ALA A 70 -12.53 6.60 -0.68
N VAL A 71 -13.80 6.81 -1.00
CA VAL A 71 -14.91 6.50 -0.09
C VAL A 71 -15.35 5.07 -0.34
N ASP A 72 -15.65 4.33 0.73
CA ASP A 72 -16.12 2.95 0.63
C ASP A 72 -17.52 2.88 -0.03
N ASP A 73 -17.69 1.97 -0.98
CA ASP A 73 -18.94 1.82 -1.74
C ASP A 73 -20.12 1.39 -0.88
N ALA A 74 -19.86 0.62 0.20
CA ALA A 74 -20.89 0.14 1.10
C ALA A 74 -21.16 1.10 2.26
N ASN A 75 -20.17 1.93 2.62
CA ASN A 75 -20.22 2.85 3.76
C ASN A 75 -19.78 4.26 3.34
N PRO A 76 -20.70 5.18 3.05
CA PRO A 76 -20.37 6.52 2.52
C PRO A 76 -19.62 7.41 3.51
N ASN A 77 -19.53 6.99 4.77
CA ASN A 77 -18.78 7.67 5.82
C ASN A 77 -17.39 7.08 6.04
N TRP A 78 -17.04 5.99 5.36
CA TRP A 78 -15.73 5.37 5.49
C TRP A 78 -14.82 5.86 4.37
N VAL A 79 -13.67 6.36 4.78
CA VAL A 79 -12.60 6.78 3.87
C VAL A 79 -11.52 5.71 3.93
N VAL A 80 -11.23 5.13 2.78
CA VAL A 80 -10.20 4.12 2.54
C VAL A 80 -8.93 4.84 2.10
N ILE A 81 -7.87 4.68 2.86
CA ILE A 81 -6.54 5.26 2.61
C ILE A 81 -5.55 4.13 2.46
N GLU A 82 -4.77 4.13 1.38
CA GLU A 82 -3.77 3.11 1.12
C GLU A 82 -2.40 3.70 0.85
N GLY A 83 -1.37 3.06 1.41
CA GLY A 83 0.03 3.34 1.15
C GLY A 83 0.79 2.04 0.92
N VAL A 84 1.84 2.08 0.10
CA VAL A 84 2.68 0.90 -0.18
C VAL A 84 4.07 1.13 0.40
N ILE A 85 4.47 0.28 1.36
CA ILE A 85 5.86 0.21 1.81
C ILE A 85 6.63 -0.64 0.80
N PRO A 86 7.59 -0.05 0.07
CA PRO A 86 8.32 -0.77 -0.97
C PRO A 86 9.29 -1.80 -0.38
N THR A 87 9.81 -2.68 -1.23
CA THR A 87 10.77 -3.73 -0.86
C THR A 87 12.04 -3.23 -0.16
N ASP A 88 12.53 -2.04 -0.51
CA ASP A 88 13.77 -1.46 0.03
C ASP A 88 13.63 -0.84 1.43
N ALA A 89 12.41 -0.69 1.93
CA ALA A 89 12.13 -0.20 3.27
C ALA A 89 11.61 -1.34 4.18
N GLY A 90 12.37 -1.70 5.21
CA GLY A 90 11.98 -2.71 6.18
C GLY A 90 13.03 -2.99 7.25
N GLY A 91 12.84 -4.06 8.02
CA GLY A 91 13.67 -4.43 9.17
C GLY A 91 13.05 -4.04 10.50
N TRP A 92 11.79 -3.61 10.51
CA TRP A 92 11.05 -3.19 11.71
C TRP A 92 9.69 -3.89 11.81
N MET A 93 9.15 -3.91 13.02
CA MET A 93 7.81 -4.41 13.29
C MET A 93 6.82 -3.25 13.41
N ILE A 94 5.88 -3.19 12.48
CA ILE A 94 4.85 -2.16 12.41
C ILE A 94 3.75 -2.51 13.40
N ARG A 95 3.35 -1.51 14.19
CA ARG A 95 2.25 -1.62 15.17
C ARG A 95 1.32 -0.41 15.15
N GLU A 96 1.72 0.68 14.53
CA GLU A 96 0.87 1.85 14.35
C GLU A 96 0.92 2.33 12.90
N VAL A 97 -0.21 2.85 12.43
CA VAL A 97 -0.35 3.50 11.14
C VAL A 97 -1.01 4.85 11.38
N GLY A 98 -0.50 5.90 10.75
CA GLY A 98 -1.13 7.21 10.81
C GLY A 98 -1.30 7.83 9.43
N VAL A 99 -2.20 8.80 9.37
CA VAL A 99 -2.46 9.58 8.16
C VAL A 99 -2.34 11.05 8.54
N LYS A 100 -1.45 11.76 7.83
CA LYS A 100 -1.27 13.20 8.00
C LYS A 100 -1.83 13.96 6.80
N ASP A 101 -2.32 15.15 7.06
CA ASP A 101 -2.76 16.06 6.00
C ASP A 101 -1.59 16.86 5.39
N ALA A 102 -1.91 17.71 4.42
CA ALA A 102 -0.96 18.57 3.74
C ALA A 102 -0.29 19.61 4.66
N GLU A 103 -0.87 19.90 5.82
CA GLU A 103 -0.30 20.80 6.84
C GLU A 103 0.66 20.04 7.79
N GLY A 104 0.71 18.71 7.69
CA GLY A 104 1.54 17.84 8.53
C GLY A 104 0.86 17.42 9.83
N ASP A 105 -0.42 17.71 10.01
CA ASP A 105 -1.17 17.35 11.21
C ASP A 105 -1.60 15.89 11.16
N LEU A 106 -1.47 15.16 12.27
CA LEU A 106 -1.95 13.78 12.37
C LEU A 106 -3.47 13.76 12.46
N ILE A 107 -4.14 13.27 11.42
CA ILE A 107 -5.60 13.28 11.29
C ILE A 107 -6.21 11.98 11.78
N ALA A 108 -5.60 10.85 11.42
CA ALA A 108 -6.08 9.54 11.80
C ALA A 108 -4.90 8.69 12.26
N VAL A 109 -5.16 7.83 13.24
CA VAL A 109 -4.19 6.87 13.75
C VAL A 109 -4.86 5.54 14.04
N GLY A 110 -4.16 4.46 13.72
CA GLY A 110 -4.65 3.10 13.82
C GLY A 110 -3.76 2.23 14.67
N ARG A 111 -4.41 1.46 15.56
CA ARG A 111 -3.82 0.31 16.23
C ARG A 111 -3.68 -0.80 15.18
N PHE A 112 -2.47 -0.98 14.67
CA PHE A 112 -2.20 -1.88 13.56
C PHE A 112 -1.72 -3.25 14.07
N PRO A 113 -2.18 -4.38 13.50
CA PRO A 113 -1.71 -5.70 13.90
C PRO A 113 -0.18 -5.79 13.80
N PRO A 114 0.52 -6.30 14.83
CA PRO A 114 1.97 -6.44 14.80
C PRO A 114 2.42 -7.20 13.54
N THR A 115 3.07 -6.47 12.62
CA THR A 115 3.43 -6.97 11.30
C THR A 115 4.89 -6.70 11.06
N TYR A 116 5.69 -7.76 10.89
CA TYR A 116 7.09 -7.61 10.53
C TYR A 116 7.22 -7.36 9.04
N LYS A 117 7.85 -6.24 8.67
CA LYS A 117 8.21 -5.91 7.29
C LYS A 117 9.69 -6.26 7.10
N PRO A 118 10.05 -7.34 6.39
CA PRO A 118 11.45 -7.66 6.17
C PRO A 118 12.15 -6.61 5.31
N SER A 119 13.47 -6.48 5.51
CA SER A 119 14.37 -5.71 4.66
C SER A 119 15.06 -6.62 3.64
N LEU A 120 15.68 -6.01 2.62
CA LEU A 120 16.52 -6.75 1.66
C LEU A 120 17.70 -7.44 2.35
N ASP A 121 18.23 -6.87 3.44
CA ASP A 121 19.32 -7.45 4.24
C ASP A 121 18.89 -8.75 4.95
N ASP A 122 17.59 -8.91 5.22
CA ASP A 122 17.02 -10.16 5.73
C ASP A 122 16.91 -11.25 4.64
N GLY A 123 17.31 -10.93 3.40
CA GLY A 123 17.24 -11.84 2.25
C GLY A 123 15.83 -12.01 1.68
N ALA A 124 14.91 -11.11 2.02
CA ALA A 124 13.51 -11.17 1.58
C ALA A 124 13.06 -9.82 0.99
N ALA A 125 12.58 -9.85 -0.25
CA ALA A 125 11.96 -8.71 -0.91
C ALA A 125 10.43 -8.87 -0.81
N GLN A 126 9.77 -7.95 -0.12
CA GLN A 126 8.31 -7.95 0.00
C GLN A 126 7.78 -6.52 0.04
N ASP A 127 6.81 -6.19 -0.81
CA ASP A 127 6.02 -4.97 -0.64
C ASP A 127 4.90 -5.19 0.36
N LEU A 128 4.59 -4.17 1.16
CA LEU A 128 3.49 -4.23 2.11
C LEU A 128 2.48 -3.12 1.83
N LEU A 129 1.27 -3.53 1.45
CA LEU A 129 0.13 -2.63 1.33
C LEU A 129 -0.45 -2.36 2.73
N ILE A 130 -0.37 -1.11 3.16
CA ILE A 130 -1.08 -0.62 4.33
C ILE A 130 -2.41 -0.07 3.85
N ARG A 131 -3.50 -0.67 4.33
CA ARG A 131 -4.87 -0.18 4.12
C ARG A 131 -5.44 0.27 5.44
N SER A 132 -5.72 1.55 5.55
CA SER A 132 -6.39 2.18 6.69
C SER A 132 -7.80 2.59 6.31
N ILE A 133 -8.78 2.25 7.14
CA ILE A 133 -10.18 2.61 6.95
C ILE A 133 -10.60 3.42 8.16
N THR A 134 -11.02 4.67 7.92
CA THR A 134 -11.42 5.59 8.99
C THR A 134 -12.85 6.04 8.77
N GLU A 135 -13.63 6.10 9.85
CA GLU A 135 -15.00 6.62 9.83
C GLU A 135 -15.00 8.13 10.06
N TRP A 136 -15.69 8.85 9.17
CA TRP A 136 -15.90 10.28 9.19
C TRP A 136 -17.38 10.60 9.40
N GLY A 137 -17.67 11.70 10.10
CA GLY A 137 -19.05 12.18 10.24
C GLY A 137 -19.67 12.64 8.90
N ASN A 138 -18.83 13.09 7.98
CA ASN A 138 -19.16 13.31 6.57
C ASN A 138 -17.88 13.12 5.75
N ALA A 139 -17.84 12.15 4.85
CA ALA A 139 -16.67 11.89 4.00
C ALA A 139 -16.37 13.02 3.00
N GLU A 140 -17.33 13.90 2.70
CA GLU A 140 -17.09 15.11 1.90
C GLU A 140 -16.14 16.11 2.59
N ALA A 141 -15.88 15.93 3.89
CA ALA A 141 -14.87 16.68 4.61
C ALA A 141 -13.45 16.40 4.10
N VAL A 142 -13.24 15.32 3.34
CA VAL A 142 -11.93 14.92 2.82
C VAL A 142 -11.80 15.27 1.34
N THR A 143 -10.63 15.78 0.95
CA THR A 143 -10.25 15.93 -0.47
C THR A 143 -9.77 14.59 -1.02
N LEU A 144 -10.52 14.00 -1.94
CA LEU A 144 -10.22 12.71 -2.57
C LEU A 144 -9.34 12.86 -3.83
N GLU A 145 -8.24 13.62 -3.71
CA GLU A 145 -7.30 13.81 -4.81
C GLU A 145 -5.98 13.14 -4.45
N VAL A 146 -5.63 12.08 -5.17
CA VAL A 146 -4.29 11.50 -5.13
C VAL A 146 -3.50 12.11 -6.29
N ASP A 147 -2.30 12.64 -6.01
CA ASP A 147 -1.43 13.18 -7.05
C ASP A 147 -1.15 12.11 -8.13
N PRO A 148 -1.49 12.36 -9.41
CA PRO A 148 -1.31 11.39 -10.48
C PRO A 148 0.15 10.96 -10.69
N ALA A 149 1.14 11.73 -10.20
CA ALA A 149 2.55 11.32 -10.22
C ALA A 149 2.84 10.14 -9.29
N VAL A 150 2.14 10.05 -8.16
CA VAL A 150 2.27 8.96 -7.17
C VAL A 150 1.57 7.69 -7.67
N ALA A 151 0.41 7.84 -8.31
CA ALA A 151 -0.28 6.74 -8.99
C ALA A 151 0.50 6.23 -10.22
N LEU A 152 1.28 7.08 -10.88
CA LEU A 152 2.18 6.66 -11.95
C LEU A 152 3.38 5.86 -11.42
N ALA A 153 3.92 6.20 -10.25
CA ALA A 153 5.07 5.49 -9.67
C ALA A 153 4.73 4.03 -9.29
N SER A 154 3.53 3.78 -8.77
CA SER A 154 3.04 2.41 -8.51
C SER A 154 2.70 1.64 -9.80
N ARG A 155 2.29 2.31 -10.88
CA ARG A 155 2.20 1.70 -12.21
C ARG A 155 3.57 1.39 -12.82
N GLY A 156 4.54 2.30 -12.70
CA GLY A 156 5.91 2.07 -13.14
C GLY A 156 6.54 0.88 -12.41
N TYR A 157 6.24 0.70 -11.14
CA TYR A 157 6.62 -0.52 -10.40
C TYR A 157 5.94 -1.77 -10.97
N ALA A 158 4.63 -1.74 -11.22
CA ALA A 158 3.91 -2.86 -11.84
C ALA A 158 4.41 -3.17 -13.27
N GLU A 159 4.76 -2.15 -14.05
CA GLU A 159 5.36 -2.28 -15.39
C GLU A 159 6.79 -2.84 -15.32
N THR A 160 7.58 -2.45 -14.32
CA THR A 160 8.93 -2.98 -14.08
C THR A 160 8.84 -4.46 -13.69
N VAL A 161 7.98 -4.81 -12.73
CA VAL A 161 7.76 -6.20 -12.31
C VAL A 161 7.22 -7.04 -13.47
N ALA A 162 6.32 -6.49 -14.31
CA ALA A 162 5.83 -7.18 -15.49
C ALA A 162 6.92 -7.37 -16.56
N ALA A 163 7.80 -6.39 -16.74
CA ALA A 163 8.93 -6.48 -17.66
C ALA A 163 9.96 -7.52 -17.17
N GLU A 164 10.31 -7.52 -15.89
CA GLU A 164 11.22 -8.52 -15.29
C GLU A 164 10.62 -9.93 -15.36
N ALA A 165 9.33 -10.08 -15.10
CA ALA A 165 8.64 -11.36 -15.23
C ALA A 165 8.58 -11.85 -16.69
N LEU A 166 8.44 -10.94 -17.65
CA LEU A 166 8.47 -11.26 -19.08
C LEU A 166 9.89 -11.67 -19.53
N GLU A 167 10.92 -10.96 -19.07
CA GLU A 167 12.31 -11.26 -19.40
C GLU A 167 12.74 -12.62 -18.81
N ALA A 168 12.36 -12.90 -17.56
CA ALA A 168 12.59 -14.21 -16.94
C ALA A 168 11.82 -15.35 -17.64
N ALA A 169 10.60 -15.08 -18.12
CA ALA A 169 9.85 -16.05 -18.92
C ALA A 169 10.50 -16.31 -20.29
N GLN A 170 11.09 -15.30 -20.92
CA GLN A 170 11.82 -15.42 -22.18
C GLN A 170 13.11 -16.23 -22.01
N ASP A 171 13.91 -15.93 -20.99
CA ASP A 171 15.15 -16.66 -20.67
C ASP A 171 14.90 -18.16 -20.41
N TYR A 172 13.85 -18.46 -19.61
CA TYR A 172 13.43 -19.84 -19.36
C TYR A 172 13.01 -20.59 -20.63
N THR A 173 12.45 -19.88 -21.61
CA THR A 173 12.00 -20.49 -22.86
C THR A 173 13.18 -20.78 -23.78
N ASP A 174 14.16 -19.88 -23.88
CA ASP A 174 15.36 -20.02 -24.72
C ASP A 174 16.28 -21.18 -24.28
N GLU A 175 16.30 -21.55 -23.00
CA GLU A 175 17.04 -22.73 -22.51
C GLU A 175 16.38 -24.07 -22.88
N ARG A 176 15.07 -24.08 -23.18
CA ARG A 176 14.28 -25.30 -23.44
C ARG A 176 13.96 -25.53 -24.92
N ILE A 177 14.40 -24.65 -25.81
CA ILE A 177 14.32 -24.84 -27.27
C ILE A 177 15.25 -26.00 -27.67
N ASP A 178 14.74 -26.92 -28.48
CA ASP A 178 15.52 -28.04 -29.01
C ASP A 178 16.69 -27.48 -29.85
N PRO A 179 17.93 -27.96 -29.68
CA PRO A 179 19.10 -27.45 -30.41
C PRO A 179 18.96 -27.50 -31.94
N VAL A 180 18.02 -28.29 -32.48
CA VAL A 180 17.65 -28.31 -33.89
C VAL A 180 16.96 -27.02 -34.34
N ASP A 181 15.99 -26.50 -33.58
CA ASP A 181 15.22 -25.29 -33.93
C ASP A 181 16.07 -24.01 -33.84
N ARG A 182 17.10 -24.03 -32.98
CA ARG A 182 18.10 -22.97 -32.86
C ARG A 182 18.96 -22.80 -34.11
N GLN A 183 19.07 -23.84 -34.95
CA GLN A 183 19.91 -23.84 -36.16
C GLN A 183 19.13 -23.60 -37.45
N THR A 184 17.82 -23.89 -37.48
CA THR A 184 17.00 -23.84 -38.70
C THR A 184 16.24 -22.53 -38.90
N GLY A 185 16.10 -21.70 -37.86
CA GLY A 185 15.35 -20.43 -37.95
C GLY A 185 13.86 -20.63 -38.21
N THR A 186 13.33 -21.80 -37.83
CA THR A 186 11.92 -22.14 -37.97
C THR A 186 11.08 -21.21 -37.11
N PRO A 187 10.04 -20.53 -37.65
CA PRO A 187 9.16 -19.69 -36.83
C PRO A 187 8.33 -20.57 -35.90
N TYR A 188 8.42 -20.31 -34.60
CA TYR A 188 7.59 -20.93 -33.57
C TYR A 188 6.81 -19.87 -32.81
N ARG A 189 5.71 -20.29 -32.19
CA ARG A 189 4.95 -19.45 -31.26
C ARG A 189 4.79 -20.17 -29.93
N VAL A 190 5.00 -19.43 -28.84
CA VAL A 190 4.73 -19.92 -27.50
C VAL A 190 3.26 -19.72 -27.18
N VAL A 191 2.58 -20.77 -26.74
CA VAL A 191 1.19 -20.73 -26.29
C VAL A 191 1.04 -21.39 -24.92
N VAL A 192 0.02 -20.99 -24.17
CA VAL A 192 -0.31 -21.58 -22.88
C VAL A 192 -1.54 -22.46 -23.07
N VAL A 193 -1.38 -23.76 -22.88
CA VAL A 193 -2.48 -24.75 -22.94
C VAL A 193 -2.61 -25.37 -21.56
N ASP A 194 -3.78 -25.26 -20.95
CA ASP A 194 -4.09 -25.78 -19.60
C ASP A 194 -3.08 -25.35 -18.51
N GLY A 195 -2.57 -24.12 -18.61
CA GLY A 195 -1.62 -23.56 -17.64
C GLY A 195 -0.18 -24.02 -17.81
N VAL A 196 0.14 -24.74 -18.89
CA VAL A 196 1.50 -25.18 -19.24
C VAL A 196 1.98 -24.44 -20.49
N LEU A 197 3.22 -23.97 -20.46
CA LEU A 197 3.91 -23.36 -21.61
C LEU A 197 4.24 -24.43 -22.65
N CYS A 198 3.66 -24.30 -23.83
CA CYS A 198 3.84 -25.17 -24.98
C CYS A 198 4.43 -24.37 -26.16
N ILE A 199 5.16 -25.07 -27.04
CA ILE A 199 5.74 -24.49 -28.27
C ILE A 199 4.97 -25.08 -29.44
N GLU A 200 4.36 -24.21 -30.27
CA GLU A 200 3.73 -24.59 -31.54
C GLU A 200 4.66 -24.24 -32.70
N ASP A 201 4.89 -25.22 -33.58
CA ASP A 201 5.62 -25.05 -34.83
C ASP A 201 4.70 -24.35 -35.86
N MET A 202 5.17 -23.25 -36.46
CA MET A 202 4.38 -22.50 -37.44
C MET A 202 4.63 -22.92 -38.89
N THR A 203 5.19 -24.11 -39.14
CA THR A 203 5.46 -24.61 -40.51
C THR A 203 4.39 -25.53 -41.11
N GLU A 204 3.37 -25.94 -40.35
CA GLU A 204 2.26 -26.75 -40.87
C GLU A 204 0.94 -25.95 -40.90
N GLU A 205 0.68 -25.28 -42.04
CA GLU A 205 -0.67 -24.96 -42.55
C GLU A 205 -1.08 -25.97 -43.65
#